data_AF-A0A261VCN2-F1
#
_entry.id   AF-A0A261VCN2-F1
#
_cell.length_a   1.000
_cell.length_b   1.000
_cell.length_c   1.000
_cell.angle_alpha   90.00
_cell.angle_beta   90.00
_cell.angle_gamma   90.00
#
_symmetry.space_group_name_H-M   'P 1'
#
loop_
_entity.id
_entity.type
_entity.pdbx_description
1 polymer ?
#
loop_
_entity_poly.entity_id
_entity_poly.type
_entity_poly.pdbx_seq_one_letter_code
_entity_poly.pdbx_strand_id
1 'polypeptide(L)'
;MKMLSFDGFMNDFGNAASNTMNMSIYRDNFQCACGRSHWFDESIDVVCQGGMMKIMVTCPDDSSYITSLKIKTFMVFKFKGFESLSGTRMSSNEDRVAFSAIRQYMRR
;
A
#
# COMPACT_ATOMS: atom_id res chain seq x y z
N MET A 1 -4.12 7.09 10.17
CA MET A 1 -4.51 5.85 9.46
C MET A 1 -5.57 5.13 10.26
N LYS A 2 -6.62 4.62 9.59
CA LYS A 2 -7.60 3.71 10.19
C LYS A 2 -7.18 2.24 10.01
N MET A 3 -7.38 1.42 11.03
CA MET A 3 -7.22 -0.05 10.94
C MET A 3 -8.55 -0.68 10.59
N LEU A 4 -8.56 -1.57 9.60
CA LEU A 4 -9.77 -2.24 9.08
C LEU A 4 -9.59 -3.76 9.07
N SER A 5 -10.71 -4.48 8.97
CA SER A 5 -10.69 -5.88 8.52
C SER A 5 -10.11 -5.97 7.11
N PHE A 6 -9.69 -7.17 6.69
CA PHE A 6 -9.15 -7.36 5.34
C PHE A 6 -10.16 -6.96 4.26
N ASP A 7 -11.40 -7.44 4.36
CA ASP A 7 -12.48 -7.06 3.44
C ASP A 7 -12.77 -5.55 3.45
N GLY A 8 -12.85 -4.95 4.65
CA GLY A 8 -13.04 -3.51 4.79
C GLY A 8 -11.90 -2.71 4.16
N PHE A 9 -10.67 -3.18 4.28
CA PHE A 9 -9.50 -2.59 3.64
C PHE A 9 -9.57 -2.69 2.11
N MET A 10 -9.94 -3.84 1.55
CA MET A 10 -10.07 -4.03 0.11
C MET A 10 -11.15 -3.11 -0.47
N ASN A 11 -12.31 -3.02 0.20
CA ASN A 11 -13.40 -2.12 -0.17
C ASN A 11 -12.99 -0.64 -0.09
N ASP A 12 -12.22 -0.24 0.94
CA ASP A 12 -11.72 1.13 1.09
C ASP A 12 -10.62 1.49 0.06
N PHE A 13 -9.76 0.51 -0.28
CA PHE A 13 -8.76 0.68 -1.32
C PHE A 13 -9.43 0.93 -2.68
N GLY A 14 -10.44 0.12 -2.98
CA GLY A 14 -11.23 0.16 -4.21
C GLY A 14 -10.55 -0.57 -5.36
N ASN A 15 -10.74 -0.07 -6.58
CA ASN A 15 -10.19 -0.70 -7.78
C ASN A 15 -8.66 -0.69 -7.76
N ALA A 16 -8.07 -1.87 -7.95
CA ALA A 16 -6.64 -2.09 -8.04
C ALA A 16 -6.23 -2.38 -9.50
N ALA A 17 -5.04 -1.91 -9.87
CA ALA A 17 -4.39 -2.17 -11.15
C ALA A 17 -2.89 -2.40 -10.93
N SER A 18 -2.21 -3.05 -11.88
CA SER A 18 -0.75 -3.19 -11.86
C SER A 18 -0.10 -1.81 -11.74
N ASN A 19 0.97 -1.71 -10.94
CA ASN A 19 1.68 -0.45 -10.76
C ASN A 19 2.41 -0.07 -12.05
N THR A 20 2.06 1.07 -12.63
CA THR A 20 2.71 1.61 -13.84
C THR A 20 3.58 2.84 -13.53
N MET A 21 3.56 3.32 -12.30
CA MET A 21 4.34 4.48 -11.86
C MET A 21 5.78 4.08 -11.56
N ASN A 22 6.74 4.93 -11.95
CA ASN A 22 8.11 4.83 -11.47
C ASN A 22 8.16 5.23 -9.98
N MET A 23 8.37 4.25 -9.10
CA MET A 23 8.30 4.46 -7.65
C MET A 23 9.59 4.99 -7.03
N SER A 24 10.73 4.88 -7.73
CA SER A 24 12.06 5.28 -7.22
C SER A 24 12.19 6.77 -6.89
N ILE A 25 11.32 7.61 -7.45
CA ILE A 25 11.32 9.07 -7.23
C ILE A 25 10.55 9.49 -5.98
N TYR A 26 9.77 8.59 -5.37
CA TYR A 26 8.96 8.89 -4.19
C TYR A 26 9.66 8.37 -2.95
N ARG A 27 10.51 9.19 -2.34
CA ARG A 27 11.27 8.83 -1.13
C ARG A 27 10.86 9.69 0.06
N ASP A 28 10.20 9.08 1.03
CA ASP A 28 9.80 9.71 2.28
C ASP A 28 9.37 8.64 3.29
N ASN A 29 9.14 9.02 4.53
CA ASN A 29 8.52 8.16 5.53
C ASN A 29 7.02 8.00 5.29
N PHE A 30 6.48 6.84 5.65
CA PHE A 30 5.06 6.63 5.79
C PHE A 30 4.75 5.96 7.14
N GLN A 31 3.53 6.16 7.64
CA GLN A 31 3.02 5.41 8.79
C GLN A 31 2.48 4.08 8.28
N CYS A 32 2.93 2.96 8.84
CA CYS A 32 2.50 1.62 8.45
C CYS A 32 1.44 1.06 9.39
N ALA A 33 0.64 0.13 8.88
CA ALA A 33 -0.38 -0.61 9.60
C ALA A 33 0.19 -1.43 10.79
N CYS A 34 1.48 -1.77 10.78
CA CYS A 34 2.16 -2.42 11.89
C CYS A 34 2.37 -1.49 13.12
N GLY A 35 2.04 -0.19 12.99
CA GLY A 35 2.18 0.81 14.04
C GLY A 35 3.50 1.60 14.00
N ARG A 36 4.45 1.22 13.16
CA ARG A 36 5.73 1.92 12.99
C ARG A 36 5.77 2.77 11.73
N SER A 37 6.71 3.71 11.68
CA SER A 37 7.03 4.43 10.45
C SER A 37 8.13 3.69 9.70
N HIS A 38 8.01 3.62 8.38
CA HIS A 38 9.01 3.05 7.50
C HIS A 38 9.42 4.07 6.44
N TRP A 39 10.70 4.02 6.05
CA TRP A 39 11.22 4.78 4.92
C TRP A 39 10.78 4.12 3.62
N PHE A 40 10.23 4.89 2.69
CA PHE A 40 9.86 4.41 1.38
C PHE A 40 11.04 4.54 0.42
N ASP A 41 11.54 3.40 -0.05
CA ASP A 41 12.56 3.27 -1.07
C ASP A 41 12.27 2.02 -1.95
N GLU A 42 13.23 1.62 -2.77
CA GLU A 42 13.11 0.47 -3.67
C GLU A 42 12.95 -0.88 -2.96
N SER A 43 13.16 -0.95 -1.64
CA SER A 43 12.94 -2.17 -0.85
C SER A 43 11.45 -2.38 -0.49
N ILE A 44 10.64 -1.32 -0.53
CA ILE A 44 9.21 -1.42 -0.23
C ILE A 44 8.49 -2.16 -1.34
N ASP A 45 7.81 -3.23 -0.96
CA ASP A 45 6.99 -4.00 -1.88
C ASP A 45 5.67 -3.28 -2.18
N VAL A 46 5.64 -2.60 -3.33
CA VAL A 46 4.43 -2.04 -3.92
C VAL A 46 3.67 -3.14 -4.67
N VAL A 47 2.51 -3.50 -4.14
CA VAL A 47 1.70 -4.62 -4.64
C VAL A 47 0.91 -4.21 -5.89
N CYS A 48 0.25 -3.05 -5.81
CA CYS A 48 -0.60 -2.52 -6.87
C CYS A 48 -0.82 -1.02 -6.67
N GLN A 49 -1.35 -0.38 -7.70
CA GLN A 49 -1.84 1.01 -7.64
C GLN A 49 -3.37 1.03 -7.66
N GLY A 50 -3.95 2.05 -7.03
CA GLY A 50 -5.37 2.34 -7.06
C GLY A 50 -5.63 3.74 -7.62
N GLY A 51 -6.91 4.09 -7.72
CA GLY A 51 -7.30 5.43 -8.19
C GLY A 51 -6.74 6.57 -7.34
N MET A 52 -6.54 7.73 -7.95
CA MET A 52 -6.09 8.97 -7.29
C MET A 52 -4.71 8.86 -6.60
N MET A 53 -3.71 8.31 -7.29
CA MET A 53 -2.34 8.16 -6.79
C MET A 53 -2.26 7.34 -5.48
N LYS A 54 -3.14 6.35 -5.34
CA LYS A 54 -3.11 5.40 -4.22
C LYS A 54 -2.22 4.21 -4.60
N ILE A 55 -1.51 3.67 -3.62
CA ILE A 55 -0.72 2.44 -3.75
C ILE A 55 -0.95 1.54 -2.54
N MET A 56 -0.87 0.24 -2.77
CA MET A 56 -0.89 -0.76 -1.72
C MET A 56 0.52 -1.26 -1.49
N VAL A 57 0.98 -1.21 -0.24
CA VAL A 57 2.32 -1.68 0.13
C VAL A 57 2.25 -2.75 1.20
N THR A 58 3.18 -3.69 1.14
CA THR A 58 3.42 -4.64 2.23
C THR A 58 4.39 -4.04 3.23
N CYS A 59 4.16 -4.28 4.52
CA CYS A 59 5.09 -3.89 5.57
C CYS A 59 6.43 -4.65 5.39
N PRO A 60 7.59 -3.96 5.45
CA PRO A 60 8.90 -4.59 5.27
C PRO A 60 9.29 -5.52 6.42
N ASP A 61 8.80 -5.24 7.64
CA ASP A 61 9.20 -5.98 8.84
C ASP A 61 8.25 -7.13 9.18
N ASP A 62 6.97 -7.05 8.77
CA ASP A 62 5.97 -8.08 9.01
C ASP A 62 5.00 -8.11 7.83
N SER A 63 5.19 -9.08 6.93
CA SER A 63 4.41 -9.23 5.71
C SER A 63 2.93 -9.55 5.93
N SER A 64 2.49 -9.78 7.18
CA SER A 64 1.08 -9.89 7.52
C SER A 64 0.35 -8.53 7.53
N TYR A 65 1.07 -7.42 7.47
CA TYR A 65 0.49 -6.08 7.42
C TYR A 65 0.58 -5.47 6.02
N ILE A 66 -0.53 -4.89 5.57
CA ILE A 66 -0.60 -4.12 4.33
C ILE A 66 -1.17 -2.74 4.60
N THR A 67 -0.70 -1.76 3.84
CA THR A 67 -1.04 -0.34 4.02
C THR A 67 -1.43 0.29 2.69
N SER A 68 -2.51 1.07 2.72
CA SER A 68 -2.94 1.94 1.63
C SER A 68 -2.31 3.32 1.82
N LEU A 69 -1.45 3.71 0.88
CA LEU A 69 -0.80 5.01 0.86
C LEU A 69 -1.32 5.85 -0.29
N LYS A 70 -1.53 7.14 -0.04
CA LYS A 70 -1.75 8.14 -1.07
C LYS A 70 -0.47 8.94 -1.28
N ILE A 71 0.01 8.98 -2.52
CA ILE A 71 1.12 9.85 -2.90
C ILE A 71 0.59 11.28 -2.94
N LYS A 72 1.11 12.16 -2.08
CA LYS A 72 0.72 13.56 -2.04
C LYS A 72 1.59 14.32 -3.03
N THR A 73 0.95 15.04 -3.94
CA THR A 73 1.62 15.93 -4.87
C THR A 73 1.05 17.34 -4.77
N PHE A 74 1.89 18.35 -4.99
CA PHE A 74 1.47 19.73 -5.14
C PHE A 74 1.51 20.11 -6.61
N MET A 75 0.40 20.64 -7.14
CA MET A 75 0.21 20.94 -8.56
C MET A 75 0.61 19.78 -9.48
N VAL A 76 0.41 18.52 -9.05
CA VAL A 76 0.76 17.28 -9.78
C VAL A 76 2.27 17.04 -9.99
N PHE A 77 3.10 18.08 -10.03
CA PHE A 77 4.53 17.97 -10.36
C PHE A 77 5.46 17.75 -9.16
N LYS A 78 5.08 18.20 -7.95
CA LYS A 78 5.97 18.15 -6.78
C LYS A 78 5.49 17.14 -5.76
N PHE A 79 6.24 16.05 -5.58
CA PHE A 79 6.02 15.13 -4.47
C PHE A 79 6.15 15.84 -3.11
N LYS A 80 5.24 15.53 -2.19
CA LYS A 80 5.11 16.14 -0.87
C LYS A 80 5.17 15.13 0.28
N GLY A 81 5.29 13.85 -0.03
CA GLY A 81 5.26 12.77 0.95
C GLY A 81 4.07 11.84 0.76
N PHE A 82 3.89 10.94 1.71
CA PHE A 82 2.81 9.96 1.73
C PHE A 82 1.76 10.32 2.77
N GLU A 83 0.50 10.02 2.45
CA GLU A 83 -0.58 10.01 3.42
C GLU A 83 -1.08 8.58 3.60
N SER A 84 -0.94 8.04 4.80
CA SER A 84 -1.40 6.70 5.13
C SER A 84 -2.89 6.67 5.43
N LEU A 85 -3.68 6.14 4.49
CA LEU A 85 -5.15 6.18 4.54
C LEU A 85 -5.69 5.10 5.49
N SER A 86 -5.45 3.85 5.15
CA SER A 86 -5.94 2.67 5.85
C SER A 86 -4.89 1.56 5.89
N GLY A 87 -5.06 0.65 6.84
CA GLY A 87 -4.21 -0.51 7.02
C GLY A 87 -5.00 -1.70 7.52
N THR A 88 -4.46 -2.88 7.31
CA THR A 88 -5.03 -4.13 7.85
C THR A 88 -3.93 -5.13 8.17
N ARG A 89 -4.28 -6.09 9.03
CA ARG A 89 -3.49 -7.28 9.32
C ARG A 89 -4.20 -8.49 8.74
N MET A 90 -3.52 -9.23 7.87
CA MET A 90 -3.97 -10.52 7.34
C MET A 90 -3.85 -11.59 8.43
N SER A 91 -4.91 -11.67 9.21
CA SER A 91 -4.96 -12.48 10.43
C SER A 91 -5.37 -13.93 10.15
N SER A 92 -6.18 -14.16 9.11
CA SER A 92 -6.64 -15.48 8.71
C SER A 92 -5.78 -16.07 7.57
N ASN A 93 -5.85 -17.39 7.38
CA ASN A 93 -5.26 -18.03 6.21
C ASN A 93 -5.96 -17.62 4.91
N GLU A 94 -7.27 -17.36 4.97
CA GLU A 94 -8.06 -16.92 3.83
C GLU A 94 -7.59 -15.54 3.32
N ASP A 95 -7.35 -14.59 4.23
CA ASP A 95 -6.80 -13.25 3.91
C ASP A 95 -5.46 -13.39 3.17
N ARG A 96 -4.58 -14.26 3.67
CA ARG A 96 -3.24 -14.48 3.12
C ARG A 96 -3.28 -15.10 1.73
N VAL A 97 -4.18 -16.08 1.52
CA VAL A 97 -4.36 -16.72 0.21
C VAL A 97 -4.94 -15.72 -0.79
N ALA A 98 -5.99 -14.98 -0.40
CA ALA A 98 -6.59 -13.96 -1.25
C ALA A 98 -5.57 -12.87 -1.64
N PHE A 99 -4.82 -12.35 -0.68
CA PHE A 99 -3.77 -11.36 -0.94
C PHE A 99 -2.64 -11.91 -1.83
N SER A 100 -2.22 -13.16 -1.62
CA SER A 100 -1.20 -13.79 -2.45
C SER A 100 -1.64 -13.91 -3.91
N ALA A 101 -2.91 -14.27 -4.14
CA ALA A 101 -3.49 -14.33 -5.48
C ALA A 101 -3.53 -12.93 -6.15
N ILE A 102 -3.94 -11.90 -5.41
CA ILE A 102 -3.92 -10.50 -5.88
C ILE A 102 -2.49 -10.09 -6.26
N ARG A 103 -1.53 -10.29 -5.35
CA ARG A 103 -0.13 -9.93 -5.57
C ARG A 103 0.47 -10.64 -6.78
N GLN A 104 0.14 -11.91 -6.99
CA GLN A 104 0.58 -12.66 -8.17
C GLN A 104 -0.03 -12.13 -9.47
N TYR A 105 -1.31 -11.74 -9.45
CA TYR A 105 -1.99 -11.21 -10.62
C TYR A 105 -1.48 -9.81 -11.00
N MET A 106 -1.27 -8.93 -10.02
CA MET A 106 -0.88 -7.53 -10.23
C MET A 106 0.59 -7.33 -10.61
N ARG A 107 1.44 -8.34 -10.41
CA ARG A 107 2.86 -8.33 -10.79
C ARG A 107 3.13 -8.83 -12.20
N ARG A 108 2.09 -9.24 -12.93
CA ARG A 108 2.18 -9.53 -14.37
C ARG A 108 2.19 -8.22 -15.16
#